data_AF-A0A935PKB3-F1
#
_entry.id   AF-A0A935PKB3-F1
#
_cell.length_a   1.000
_cell.length_b   1.000
_cell.length_c   1.000
_cell.angle_alpha   90.00
_cell.angle_beta   90.00
_cell.angle_gamma   90.00
#
_symmetry.space_group_name_H-M   'P 1'
#
loop_
_entity.id
_entity.type
_entity.pdbx_description
1 polymer ?
#
loop_
_entity_poly.entity_id
_entity_poly.type
_entity_poly.pdbx_seq_one_letter_code
_entity_poly.pdbx_strand_id
1 'polypeptide(L)'
;MTWLASIAVAILSGLATMLAAGFVATLAVDWHRISSFEGNSGYFVVGLALVGLVGGVIVGFVVSRYLGHGFLKALGVSLAITGGCIGVIGGISRLLADVPPTLGGETVALAVEFRWPAGQPLPAADSTEWFLRLHSLTAGTLRTSRNGPLWREDARQEDGHWIVPGAVSLFTERGDRIIDVVPDSILKNGFKVPIGRSPKRSQLEWSEWLPRTTGPDGITYRFRVVPANQPLRTEAFGPFEVTTIAHWLGEVIYAGQPPMWTATAEFRIRHRGQPVVIQHRAVSTDATTATELANAVAAIDGPTPALMVQVGAEQGVGTCYLVVSGPAMPRVERVGPCGHPMQVAPLANDASARAEPALLPEGRFDRNSFGRSRYSLLANNVLDSETLTLRPYDSADQSQLIERLPPAGIAPDAQSFVRVEWDAETTGKIVVAVTRLDGGPRYRLPVDATRMRYFAIDHVDPAWVLHHFEWRHTAGRPDSLVPRAAFNPMPYRGTLSTDSDYREYRVGPALAGLRPALIDWLVTEFKAERVTNDEAAFTQEVKIGETVIHVSFSPDGESHVGVWMDRGPDTQLVAEIARRFDAALATYHFDTFIGRPPAE
;
A
#
# COMPACT_ATOMS: atom_id res chain seq x y z
N MET A 1 -63.32 -6.90 19.71
CA MET A 1 -62.62 -7.79 18.77
C MET A 1 -62.30 -9.06 19.53
N THR A 2 -62.42 -10.21 18.88
CA THR A 2 -62.01 -11.47 19.51
C THR A 2 -60.50 -11.45 19.75
N TRP A 3 -60.04 -12.26 20.69
CA TRP A 3 -58.61 -12.43 20.98
C TRP A 3 -57.83 -12.89 19.74
N LEU A 4 -58.38 -13.87 19.01
CA LEU A 4 -57.80 -14.36 17.75
C LEU A 4 -57.62 -13.23 16.72
N ALA A 5 -58.62 -12.38 16.54
CA ALA A 5 -58.53 -11.26 15.61
C ALA A 5 -57.46 -10.22 16.05
N SER A 6 -57.28 -10.03 17.36
CA SER A 6 -56.28 -9.11 17.91
C SER A 6 -54.85 -9.65 17.70
N ILE A 7 -54.65 -10.95 17.92
CA ILE A 7 -53.39 -11.66 17.65
C ILE A 7 -53.05 -11.62 16.15
N ALA A 8 -54.04 -11.85 15.28
CA ALA A 8 -53.84 -11.76 13.84
C ALA A 8 -53.42 -10.35 13.40
N VAL A 9 -54.05 -9.29 13.92
CA VAL A 9 -53.62 -7.90 13.65
C VAL A 9 -52.19 -7.66 14.15
N ALA A 10 -51.84 -8.16 15.34
CA ALA A 10 -50.51 -8.02 15.90
C ALA A 10 -49.43 -8.68 15.03
N ILE A 11 -49.63 -9.94 14.61
CA ILE A 11 -48.68 -10.67 13.76
C ILE A 11 -48.51 -9.97 12.40
N LEU A 12 -49.61 -9.59 11.74
CA LEU A 12 -49.54 -8.92 10.44
C LEU A 12 -48.86 -7.55 10.54
N SER A 13 -49.16 -6.77 11.58
CA SER A 13 -48.51 -5.49 11.84
C SER A 13 -47.02 -5.67 12.11
N GLY A 14 -46.65 -6.70 12.88
CA GLY A 14 -45.27 -7.11 13.14
C GLY A 14 -44.50 -7.41 11.87
N LEU A 15 -45.01 -8.31 11.03
CA LEU A 15 -44.35 -8.70 9.78
C LEU A 15 -44.16 -7.53 8.81
N ALA A 16 -45.18 -6.67 8.67
CA ALA A 16 -45.06 -5.46 7.84
C ALA A 16 -44.01 -4.49 8.40
N THR A 17 -43.99 -4.29 9.72
CA THR A 17 -43.03 -3.39 10.39
C THR A 17 -41.61 -3.96 10.32
N MET A 18 -41.43 -5.27 10.40
CA MET A 18 -40.15 -5.96 10.21
C MET A 18 -39.55 -5.66 8.83
N LEU A 19 -40.35 -5.82 7.77
CA LEU A 19 -39.91 -5.57 6.40
C LEU A 19 -39.57 -4.09 6.18
N ALA A 20 -40.43 -3.18 6.67
CA ALA A 20 -40.20 -1.74 6.55
C ALA A 20 -38.96 -1.28 7.33
N ALA A 21 -38.75 -1.80 8.54
CA ALA A 21 -37.57 -1.51 9.35
C ALA A 21 -36.30 -2.07 8.70
N GLY A 22 -36.34 -3.30 8.17
CA GLY A 22 -35.23 -3.89 7.42
C GLY A 22 -34.87 -3.09 6.16
N PHE A 23 -35.87 -2.59 5.43
CA PHE A 23 -35.65 -1.71 4.28
C PHE A 23 -34.97 -0.40 4.68
N VAL A 24 -35.47 0.30 5.71
CA VAL A 24 -34.84 1.53 6.21
C VAL A 24 -33.45 1.27 6.79
N ALA A 25 -33.24 0.14 7.46
CA ALA A 25 -31.93 -0.28 7.95
C ALA A 25 -30.94 -0.49 6.79
N THR A 26 -31.39 -1.06 5.68
CA THR A 26 -30.56 -1.23 4.47
C THR A 26 -30.15 0.13 3.92
N LEU A 27 -31.09 1.09 3.83
CA LEU A 27 -30.75 2.46 3.44
C LEU A 27 -29.79 3.14 4.44
N ALA A 28 -29.95 2.88 5.73
CA ALA A 28 -29.07 3.41 6.76
C ALA A 28 -27.66 2.83 6.69
N VAL A 29 -27.48 1.57 6.29
CA VAL A 29 -26.16 0.99 6.00
C VAL A 29 -25.44 1.84 4.95
N ASP A 30 -26.11 2.21 3.86
CA ASP A 30 -25.53 3.02 2.80
C ASP A 30 -25.23 4.45 3.29
N TRP A 31 -26.18 5.07 3.99
CA TRP A 31 -26.04 6.46 4.44
C TRP A 31 -24.93 6.64 5.48
N HIS A 32 -24.75 5.65 6.37
CA HIS A 32 -23.74 5.68 7.43
C HIS A 32 -22.48 4.87 7.11
N ARG A 33 -22.41 4.26 5.92
CA ARG A 33 -21.30 3.43 5.44
C ARG A 33 -20.90 2.35 6.46
N ILE A 34 -21.88 1.63 6.99
CA ILE A 34 -21.62 0.53 7.93
C ILE A 34 -20.83 -0.55 7.18
N SER A 35 -19.63 -0.87 7.67
CA SER A 35 -18.74 -1.84 7.01
C SER A 35 -19.42 -3.20 6.84
N SER A 36 -19.19 -3.84 5.70
CA SER A 36 -19.60 -5.23 5.45
C SER A 36 -18.57 -6.26 5.91
N PHE A 37 -17.43 -5.81 6.46
CA PHE A 37 -16.45 -6.68 7.09
C PHE A 37 -17.13 -7.55 8.15
N GLU A 38 -16.88 -8.85 8.12
CA GLU A 38 -17.50 -9.86 8.99
C GLU A 38 -19.04 -9.90 8.98
N GLY A 39 -19.69 -9.33 7.96
CA GLY A 39 -21.15 -9.30 7.87
C GLY A 39 -21.84 -8.31 8.81
N ASN A 40 -21.10 -7.36 9.40
CA ASN A 40 -21.62 -6.39 10.37
C ASN A 40 -22.85 -5.61 9.84
N SER A 41 -22.79 -5.14 8.58
CA SER A 41 -23.94 -4.51 7.92
C SER A 41 -25.17 -5.44 7.82
N GLY A 42 -24.96 -6.74 7.60
CA GLY A 42 -26.02 -7.75 7.58
C GLY A 42 -26.65 -7.95 8.96
N TYR A 43 -25.84 -8.09 10.01
CA TYR A 43 -26.32 -8.20 11.38
C TYR A 43 -27.11 -6.96 11.81
N PHE A 44 -26.67 -5.77 11.42
CA PHE A 44 -27.38 -4.53 11.69
C PHE A 44 -28.78 -4.52 11.06
N VAL A 45 -28.90 -4.89 9.78
CA VAL A 45 -30.19 -4.95 9.07
C VAL A 45 -31.13 -5.98 9.69
N VAL A 46 -30.63 -7.19 9.96
CA VAL A 46 -31.42 -8.25 10.60
C VAL A 46 -31.86 -7.83 12.01
N GLY A 47 -30.95 -7.26 12.79
CA GLY A 47 -31.24 -6.76 14.13
C GLY A 47 -32.35 -5.71 14.13
N LEU A 48 -32.27 -4.70 13.26
CA LEU A 48 -33.32 -3.67 13.15
C LEU A 48 -34.64 -4.22 12.60
N ALA A 49 -34.60 -5.18 11.68
CA ALA A 49 -35.82 -5.85 11.22
C ALA A 49 -36.53 -6.58 12.37
N LEU A 50 -35.79 -7.33 13.20
CA LEU A 50 -36.34 -8.04 14.35
C LEU A 50 -36.90 -7.09 15.43
N VAL A 51 -36.22 -5.96 15.68
CA VAL A 51 -36.76 -4.90 16.55
C VAL A 51 -38.07 -4.34 15.97
N GLY A 52 -38.12 -4.12 14.65
CA GLY A 52 -39.34 -3.74 13.95
C GLY A 52 -40.47 -4.76 14.10
N LEU A 53 -40.17 -6.06 14.03
CA LEU A 53 -41.14 -7.15 14.26
C LEU A 53 -41.78 -7.02 15.64
N VAL A 54 -40.96 -6.94 16.69
CA VAL A 54 -41.42 -6.85 18.08
C VAL A 54 -42.25 -5.58 18.29
N GLY A 55 -41.74 -4.43 17.83
CA GLY A 55 -42.46 -3.16 17.93
C GLY A 55 -43.82 -3.19 17.22
N GLY A 56 -43.87 -3.76 16.02
CA GLY A 56 -45.12 -3.89 15.25
C GLY A 56 -46.14 -4.82 15.90
N VAL A 57 -45.70 -5.93 16.51
CA VAL A 57 -46.58 -6.83 17.27
C VAL A 57 -47.19 -6.11 18.46
N ILE A 58 -46.38 -5.39 19.25
CA ILE A 58 -46.85 -4.66 20.43
C ILE A 58 -47.89 -3.60 20.03
N VAL A 59 -47.58 -2.76 19.05
CA VAL A 59 -48.50 -1.71 18.58
C VAL A 59 -49.79 -2.33 18.02
N GLY A 60 -49.68 -3.35 17.15
CA GLY A 60 -50.85 -4.01 16.57
C GLY A 60 -51.77 -4.65 17.61
N PHE A 61 -51.18 -5.25 18.64
CA PHE A 61 -51.93 -5.81 19.75
C PHE A 61 -52.63 -4.71 20.57
N VAL A 62 -51.91 -3.67 20.99
CA VAL A 62 -52.48 -2.59 21.82
C VAL A 62 -53.60 -1.84 21.07
N VAL A 63 -53.39 -1.49 19.80
CA VAL A 63 -54.37 -0.77 18.97
C VAL A 63 -55.63 -1.60 18.74
N SER A 64 -55.49 -2.89 18.43
CA SER A 64 -56.65 -3.78 18.22
C SER A 64 -57.48 -3.99 19.49
N ARG A 65 -56.84 -3.96 20.67
CA ARG A 65 -57.54 -3.99 21.96
C ARG A 65 -58.25 -2.67 22.26
N TYR A 66 -57.63 -1.54 21.97
CA TYR A 66 -58.18 -0.21 22.26
C TYR A 66 -59.38 0.16 21.37
N LEU A 67 -59.31 -0.10 20.05
CA LEU A 67 -60.36 0.31 19.10
C LEU A 67 -61.65 -0.52 19.19
N GLY A 68 -61.61 -1.69 19.84
CA GLY A 68 -62.80 -2.47 20.17
C GLY A 68 -63.46 -3.20 18.99
N HIS A 69 -63.64 -2.60 17.82
CA HIS A 69 -64.32 -3.22 16.67
C HIS A 69 -63.71 -2.81 15.31
N GLY A 70 -63.69 -3.76 14.36
CA GLY A 70 -63.21 -3.56 12.98
C GLY A 70 -61.76 -4.00 12.76
N PHE A 71 -61.55 -5.23 12.28
CA PHE A 71 -60.22 -5.79 12.00
C PHE A 71 -59.39 -4.92 11.06
N LEU A 72 -59.97 -4.52 9.92
CA LEU A 72 -59.28 -3.69 8.92
C LEU A 72 -58.95 -2.30 9.47
N LYS A 73 -59.83 -1.73 10.30
CA LYS A 73 -59.57 -0.44 10.96
C LYS A 73 -58.41 -0.55 11.94
N ALA A 74 -58.40 -1.58 12.78
CA ALA A 74 -57.31 -1.84 13.72
C ALA A 74 -55.98 -2.08 13.01
N LEU A 75 -55.96 -2.92 11.97
CA LEU A 75 -54.77 -3.18 11.16
C LEU A 75 -54.28 -1.89 10.47
N GLY A 76 -55.16 -1.16 9.80
CA GLY A 76 -54.81 0.08 9.12
C GLY A 76 -54.22 1.14 10.04
N VAL A 77 -54.82 1.36 11.22
CA VAL A 77 -54.30 2.30 12.23
C VAL A 77 -52.93 1.84 12.77
N SER A 78 -52.77 0.53 13.03
CA SER A 78 -51.50 -0.01 13.51
C SER A 78 -50.37 0.20 12.50
N LEU A 79 -50.62 -0.12 11.23
CA LEU A 79 -49.67 0.09 10.13
C LEU A 79 -49.35 1.57 9.92
N ALA A 80 -50.34 2.46 10.05
CA ALA A 80 -50.11 3.91 9.95
C ALA A 80 -49.20 4.43 11.07
N ILE A 81 -49.40 3.96 12.31
CA ILE A 81 -48.56 4.34 13.46
C ILE A 81 -47.13 3.83 13.25
N THR A 82 -46.94 2.54 13.00
CA THR A 82 -45.59 1.97 12.87
C THR A 82 -44.87 2.49 11.63
N GLY A 83 -45.57 2.63 10.51
CA GLY A 83 -45.05 3.27 9.31
C GLY A 83 -44.63 4.72 9.54
N GLY A 84 -45.42 5.49 10.28
CA GLY A 84 -45.07 6.86 10.68
C GLY A 84 -43.80 6.92 11.54
N CYS A 85 -43.68 6.06 12.55
CA CYS A 85 -42.48 5.96 13.38
C CYS A 85 -41.24 5.60 12.56
N ILE A 86 -41.33 4.58 11.69
CA ILE A 86 -40.24 4.18 10.80
C ILE A 86 -39.85 5.33 9.86
N GLY A 87 -40.83 6.03 9.30
CA GLY A 87 -40.58 7.19 8.44
C GLY A 87 -39.83 8.32 9.16
N VAL A 88 -40.21 8.61 10.40
CA VAL A 88 -39.51 9.61 11.24
C VAL A 88 -38.09 9.16 11.56
N ILE A 89 -37.89 7.91 12.00
CA ILE A 89 -36.57 7.36 12.32
C ILE A 89 -35.67 7.37 11.07
N GLY A 90 -36.19 6.90 9.94
CA GLY A 90 -35.46 6.93 8.66
C GLY A 90 -35.12 8.34 8.21
N GLY A 91 -36.06 9.28 8.34
CA GLY A 91 -35.84 10.70 8.03
C GLY A 91 -34.76 11.33 8.90
N ILE A 92 -34.82 11.14 10.21
CA ILE A 92 -33.79 11.63 11.14
C ILE A 92 -32.44 10.98 10.83
N SER A 93 -32.41 9.66 10.61
CA SER A 93 -31.19 8.93 10.23
C SER A 93 -30.57 9.52 8.96
N ARG A 94 -31.38 9.76 7.91
CA ARG A 94 -30.91 10.37 6.65
C ARG A 94 -30.36 11.78 6.84
N LEU A 95 -31.00 12.58 7.71
CA LEU A 95 -30.57 13.95 8.00
C LEU A 95 -29.25 13.98 8.80
N LEU A 96 -29.00 12.97 9.62
CA LEU A 96 -27.78 12.84 10.42
C LEU A 96 -26.62 12.17 9.67
N ALA A 97 -26.91 11.47 8.58
CA ALA A 97 -25.93 10.69 7.85
C ALA A 97 -25.00 11.50 6.91
N ASP A 98 -23.91 10.85 6.51
CA ASP A 98 -22.91 11.33 5.56
C ASP A 98 -23.14 10.79 4.17
N VAL A 99 -24.12 11.39 3.49
CA VAL A 99 -24.38 11.01 2.11
C VAL A 99 -23.50 11.84 1.19
N PRO A 100 -22.62 11.18 0.40
CA PRO A 100 -21.84 11.86 -0.63
C PRO A 100 -22.78 12.50 -1.66
N PRO A 101 -22.53 13.75 -2.06
CA PRO A 101 -23.31 14.36 -3.11
C PRO A 101 -23.05 13.64 -4.43
N THR A 102 -24.06 13.67 -5.31
CA THR A 102 -23.95 13.12 -6.66
C THR A 102 -24.11 14.20 -7.71
N LEU A 103 -23.53 13.99 -8.89
CA LEU A 103 -23.74 14.81 -10.07
C LEU A 103 -24.07 13.88 -11.24
N GLY A 104 -25.30 13.96 -11.73
CA GLY A 104 -25.78 13.01 -12.76
C GLY A 104 -25.98 11.58 -12.23
N GLY A 105 -26.12 11.39 -10.92
CA GLY A 105 -26.28 10.07 -10.29
C GLY A 105 -24.95 9.42 -9.88
N GLU A 106 -23.82 9.97 -10.30
CA GLU A 106 -22.48 9.49 -9.96
C GLU A 106 -21.94 10.20 -8.72
N THR A 107 -21.18 9.48 -7.89
CA THR A 107 -20.37 10.09 -6.84
C THR A 107 -19.30 10.98 -7.46
N VAL A 108 -18.86 11.99 -6.71
CA VAL A 108 -17.87 12.95 -7.22
C VAL A 108 -16.65 13.04 -6.30
N ALA A 109 -15.50 13.31 -6.90
CA ALA A 109 -14.28 13.71 -6.22
C ALA A 109 -14.03 15.22 -6.41
N LEU A 110 -13.20 15.78 -5.54
CA LEU A 110 -12.56 17.06 -5.75
C LEU A 110 -11.16 16.81 -6.30
N ALA A 111 -10.90 17.24 -7.53
CA ALA A 111 -9.54 17.44 -8.00
C ALA A 111 -9.06 18.81 -7.50
N VAL A 112 -7.89 18.85 -6.89
CA VAL A 112 -7.32 20.05 -6.28
C VAL A 112 -5.93 20.26 -6.85
N GLU A 113 -5.56 21.51 -7.06
CA GLU A 113 -4.17 21.89 -7.31
C GLU A 113 -3.77 22.94 -6.29
N PHE A 114 -2.63 22.73 -5.64
CA PHE A 114 -2.02 23.70 -4.75
C PHE A 114 -0.87 24.39 -5.48
N ARG A 115 -0.78 25.71 -5.36
CA ARG A 115 0.21 26.55 -6.02
C ARG A 115 1.01 27.33 -4.98
N TRP A 116 2.31 27.07 -4.94
CA TRP A 116 3.27 27.73 -4.06
C TRP A 116 3.58 29.15 -4.55
N PRO A 117 4.03 30.06 -3.65
CA PRO A 117 4.53 31.36 -4.05
C PRO A 117 5.68 31.26 -5.07
N ALA A 118 5.76 32.24 -5.97
CA ALA A 118 6.78 32.25 -7.01
C ALA A 118 8.18 32.27 -6.40
N GLY A 119 9.09 31.45 -6.94
CA GLY A 119 10.48 31.37 -6.49
C GLY A 119 10.72 30.64 -5.16
N GLN A 120 9.68 30.19 -4.46
CA GLN A 120 9.84 29.31 -3.31
C GLN A 120 10.06 27.86 -3.77
N PRO A 121 11.04 27.13 -3.21
CA PRO A 121 11.21 25.72 -3.52
C PRO A 121 10.05 24.91 -2.93
N LEU A 122 9.70 23.81 -3.59
CA LEU A 122 8.85 22.80 -2.99
C LEU A 122 9.59 22.21 -1.76
N PRO A 123 8.97 22.14 -0.57
CA PRO A 123 9.62 21.59 0.61
C PRO A 123 10.22 20.21 0.34
N ALA A 124 11.39 19.90 0.89
CA ALA A 124 12.03 18.59 0.72
C ALA A 124 11.09 17.46 1.20
N ALA A 125 11.26 16.26 0.65
CA ALA A 125 10.53 15.10 1.16
C ALA A 125 11.09 14.79 2.54
N ASP A 126 10.29 15.01 3.57
CA ASP A 126 10.45 14.26 4.80
C ASP A 126 10.03 12.81 4.53
N SER A 127 10.46 11.87 5.36
CA SER A 127 10.07 10.46 5.23
C SER A 127 8.55 10.23 5.43
N THR A 128 7.77 11.29 5.62
CA THR A 128 6.33 11.27 5.81
C THR A 128 5.64 11.48 4.47
N GLU A 129 4.70 10.60 4.14
CA GLU A 129 3.90 10.76 2.94
C GLU A 129 3.00 11.99 3.02
N TRP A 130 2.94 12.74 1.91
CA TRP A 130 2.06 13.88 1.79
C TRP A 130 0.68 13.45 1.32
N PHE A 131 -0.36 13.95 1.98
CA PHE A 131 -1.74 13.67 1.56
C PHE A 131 -2.67 14.85 1.81
N LEU A 132 -3.75 14.86 1.04
CA LEU A 132 -4.83 15.85 1.12
C LEU A 132 -5.87 15.34 2.12
N ARG A 133 -6.38 16.20 3.00
CA ARG A 133 -7.59 15.90 3.77
C ARG A 133 -8.70 16.87 3.45
N LEU A 134 -9.92 16.34 3.39
CA LEU A 134 -11.16 17.10 3.30
C LEU A 134 -11.93 16.92 4.60
N HIS A 135 -12.17 18.03 5.29
CA HIS A 135 -12.94 18.10 6.52
C HIS A 135 -14.37 18.56 6.26
N SER A 136 -15.31 18.06 7.06
CA SER A 136 -16.68 18.58 7.16
C SER A 136 -16.86 19.28 8.50
N LEU A 137 -17.18 20.57 8.48
CA LEU A 137 -17.44 21.36 9.68
C LEU A 137 -18.92 21.73 9.77
N THR A 138 -19.51 21.58 10.95
CA THR A 138 -20.87 22.06 11.26
C THR A 138 -20.77 23.00 12.45
N ALA A 139 -21.22 24.25 12.30
CA ALA A 139 -21.13 25.28 13.34
C ALA A 139 -19.69 25.47 13.89
N GLY A 140 -18.67 25.31 13.05
CA GLY A 140 -17.26 25.47 13.42
C GLY A 140 -16.60 24.22 14.03
N THR A 141 -17.36 23.17 14.33
CA THR A 141 -16.82 21.92 14.88
C THR A 141 -16.51 20.92 13.78
N LEU A 142 -15.29 20.35 13.81
CA LEU A 142 -14.91 19.24 12.94
C LEU A 142 -15.78 18.02 13.24
N ARG A 143 -16.51 17.53 12.23
CA ARG A 143 -17.39 16.38 12.38
C ARG A 143 -16.75 15.08 11.90
N THR A 144 -16.03 15.16 10.79
CA THR A 144 -15.45 14.00 10.09
C THR A 144 -14.53 14.49 8.98
N SER A 145 -13.62 13.63 8.55
CA SER A 145 -12.67 13.90 7.47
C SER A 145 -12.52 12.70 6.54
N ARG A 146 -12.03 12.97 5.33
CA ARG A 146 -11.53 11.96 4.39
C ARG A 146 -10.20 12.40 3.86
N ASN A 147 -9.30 11.45 3.70
CA ASN A 147 -8.01 11.70 3.11
C ASN A 147 -8.03 11.25 1.65
N GLY A 148 -7.08 11.76 0.87
CA GLY A 148 -6.86 11.38 -0.50
C GLY A 148 -5.44 11.74 -0.95
N PRO A 149 -5.02 11.22 -2.12
CA PRO A 149 -3.65 11.40 -2.58
C PRO A 149 -3.30 12.88 -2.83
N LEU A 150 -2.07 13.25 -2.47
CA LEU A 150 -1.41 14.45 -2.96
C LEU A 150 -0.17 14.02 -3.73
N TRP A 151 -0.19 14.17 -5.05
CA TRP A 151 0.82 13.60 -5.93
C TRP A 151 1.95 14.59 -6.15
N ARG A 152 2.86 14.61 -5.19
CA ARG A 152 4.05 15.43 -5.19
C ARG A 152 4.98 15.13 -6.36
N GLU A 153 5.05 13.86 -6.76
CA GLU A 153 5.79 13.36 -7.92
C GLU A 153 5.36 14.04 -9.23
N ASP A 154 4.13 14.56 -9.27
CA ASP A 154 3.55 15.21 -10.45
C ASP A 154 3.55 16.75 -10.29
N ALA A 155 4.36 17.24 -9.35
CA ALA A 155 4.59 18.67 -9.20
C ALA A 155 5.24 19.24 -10.45
N ARG A 156 4.74 20.39 -10.90
CA ARG A 156 5.24 21.08 -12.09
C ARG A 156 5.47 22.56 -11.82
N GLN A 157 6.35 23.17 -12.59
CA GLN A 157 6.55 24.62 -12.56
C GLN A 157 5.72 25.29 -13.65
N GLU A 158 4.90 26.27 -13.27
CA GLU A 158 4.19 27.19 -14.18
C GLU A 158 4.46 28.62 -13.70
N ASP A 159 4.97 29.49 -14.57
CA ASP A 159 5.25 30.91 -14.27
C ASP A 159 6.06 31.13 -12.96
N GLY A 160 7.04 30.25 -12.68
CA GLY A 160 7.87 30.32 -11.47
C GLY A 160 7.18 29.82 -10.19
N HIS A 161 5.97 29.30 -10.29
CA HIS A 161 5.22 28.67 -9.19
C HIS A 161 5.28 27.15 -9.30
N TRP A 162 5.46 26.45 -8.17
CA TRP A 162 5.19 25.02 -8.11
C TRP A 162 3.69 24.77 -7.99
N ILE A 163 3.18 23.86 -8.81
CA ILE A 163 1.80 23.36 -8.74
C ILE A 163 1.83 21.88 -8.41
N VAL A 164 1.15 21.48 -7.33
CA VAL A 164 1.04 20.10 -6.87
C VAL A 164 -0.42 19.64 -6.97
N PRO A 165 -0.72 18.62 -7.80
CA PRO A 165 -2.07 18.08 -7.91
C PRO A 165 -2.40 17.12 -6.76
N GLY A 166 -3.67 17.06 -6.38
CA GLY A 166 -4.22 16.10 -5.42
C GLY A 166 -5.69 15.81 -5.70
N ALA A 167 -6.23 14.80 -5.04
CA ALA A 167 -7.66 14.50 -5.13
C ALA A 167 -8.21 13.92 -3.84
N VAL A 168 -9.49 14.18 -3.58
CA VAL A 168 -10.18 13.66 -2.40
C VAL A 168 -11.66 13.43 -2.70
N SER A 169 -12.20 12.31 -2.19
CA SER A 169 -13.62 11.99 -2.37
C SER A 169 -14.51 13.00 -1.66
N LEU A 170 -15.50 13.57 -2.35
CA LEU A 170 -16.51 14.40 -1.70
C LEU A 170 -17.51 13.49 -1.01
N PHE A 171 -17.38 13.36 0.30
CA PHE A 171 -18.02 12.27 1.04
C PHE A 171 -19.31 12.67 1.78
N THR A 172 -19.63 13.95 1.83
CA THR A 172 -20.83 14.45 2.52
C THR A 172 -21.40 15.68 1.84
N GLU A 173 -22.71 15.85 1.96
CA GLU A 173 -23.53 17.01 1.55
C GLU A 173 -23.60 18.10 2.65
N ARG A 174 -23.16 17.80 3.88
CA ARG A 174 -23.43 18.63 5.06
C ARG A 174 -22.26 19.47 5.54
N GLY A 175 -22.51 20.70 5.95
CA GLY A 175 -21.50 21.57 6.57
C GLY A 175 -20.50 22.17 5.57
N ASP A 176 -19.61 23.00 6.08
CA ASP A 176 -18.53 23.59 5.29
C ASP A 176 -17.47 22.55 4.93
N ARG A 177 -16.80 22.76 3.79
CA ARG A 177 -15.71 21.91 3.29
C ARG A 177 -14.39 22.64 3.48
N ILE A 178 -13.49 22.07 4.25
CA ILE A 178 -12.14 22.61 4.44
C ILE A 178 -11.13 21.59 3.91
N ILE A 179 -10.22 22.01 3.05
CA ILE A 179 -9.10 21.18 2.60
C ILE A 179 -7.83 21.58 3.34
N ASP A 180 -7.01 20.61 3.73
CA ASP A 180 -5.65 20.83 4.21
C ASP A 180 -4.70 19.77 3.65
N VAL A 181 -3.42 19.90 4.00
CA VAL A 181 -2.36 19.00 3.54
C VAL A 181 -1.57 18.54 4.76
N VAL A 182 -1.26 17.25 4.80
CA VAL A 182 -0.35 16.64 5.77
C VAL A 182 1.02 16.44 5.09
N PRO A 183 2.14 16.69 5.79
CA PRO A 183 2.27 17.20 7.16
C PRO A 183 1.70 18.62 7.37
N ASP A 184 1.15 18.87 8.56
CA ASP A 184 0.49 20.14 8.94
C ASP A 184 1.44 21.36 8.84
N SER A 185 2.75 21.13 8.73
CA SER A 185 3.77 22.14 8.48
C SER A 185 3.62 22.81 7.10
N ILE A 186 2.98 22.14 6.13
CA ILE A 186 2.82 22.64 4.76
C ILE A 186 1.75 23.71 4.70
N LEU A 187 0.55 23.41 5.20
CA LEU A 187 -0.56 24.34 5.29
C LEU A 187 -0.88 24.65 6.74
N LYS A 188 -0.39 25.81 7.21
CA LYS A 188 -0.66 26.31 8.56
C LYS A 188 -2.15 26.36 8.90
N ASN A 189 -3.00 26.63 7.90
CA ASN A 189 -4.45 26.64 8.01
C ASN A 189 -5.05 25.99 6.77
N GLY A 190 -6.14 25.23 6.95
CA GLY A 190 -6.91 24.69 5.83
C GLY A 190 -7.68 25.77 5.06
N PHE A 191 -8.01 25.49 3.81
CA PHE A 191 -8.79 26.38 2.95
C PHE A 191 -10.24 25.95 2.82
N LYS A 192 -11.17 26.92 2.92
CA LYS A 192 -12.59 26.67 2.68
C LYS A 192 -12.89 26.51 1.19
N VAL A 193 -13.30 25.32 0.77
CA VAL A 193 -13.73 25.05 -0.61
C VAL A 193 -15.15 25.61 -0.82
N PRO A 194 -15.35 26.57 -1.75
CA PRO A 194 -16.64 27.18 -2.02
C PRO A 194 -17.54 26.25 -2.85
N ILE A 195 -17.86 25.08 -2.30
CA ILE A 195 -18.80 24.12 -2.86
C ILE A 195 -20.05 24.07 -1.99
N GLY A 196 -21.21 24.15 -2.64
CA GLY A 196 -22.49 24.03 -1.95
C GLY A 196 -22.78 22.60 -1.53
N ARG A 197 -23.95 22.39 -0.94
CA ARG A 197 -24.47 21.05 -0.60
C ARG A 197 -24.46 20.10 -1.80
N SER A 198 -24.84 20.59 -2.97
CA SER A 198 -24.82 19.84 -4.23
C SER A 198 -23.89 20.55 -5.22
N PRO A 199 -22.91 19.83 -5.79
CA PRO A 199 -22.06 20.35 -6.86
C PRO A 199 -22.87 20.87 -8.04
N LYS A 200 -22.43 21.97 -8.64
CA LYS A 200 -23.02 22.53 -9.86
C LYS A 200 -22.19 22.11 -11.07
N ARG A 201 -22.82 22.02 -12.25
CA ARG A 201 -22.11 21.74 -13.52
C ARG A 201 -20.99 22.74 -13.82
N SER A 202 -21.14 24.00 -13.43
CA SER A 202 -20.10 25.02 -13.59
C SER A 202 -18.82 24.72 -12.79
N GLN A 203 -18.87 23.81 -11.83
CA GLN A 203 -17.73 23.39 -11.01
C GLN A 203 -16.99 22.19 -11.61
N LEU A 204 -17.42 21.67 -12.77
CA LEU A 204 -16.64 20.71 -13.56
C LEU A 204 -15.38 21.36 -14.15
N GLU A 205 -15.44 22.67 -14.38
CA GLU A 205 -14.31 23.49 -14.77
C GLU A 205 -13.48 23.88 -13.55
N TRP A 206 -12.18 24.10 -13.78
CA TRP A 206 -11.30 24.63 -12.73
C TRP A 206 -11.79 25.97 -12.21
N SER A 207 -11.84 26.10 -10.88
CA SER A 207 -12.05 27.38 -10.23
C SER A 207 -10.90 28.35 -10.55
N GLU A 208 -11.14 29.63 -10.29
CA GLU A 208 -10.02 30.56 -10.10
C GLU A 208 -9.12 30.09 -8.95
N TRP A 209 -7.90 30.62 -8.91
CA TRP A 209 -6.99 30.43 -7.78
C TRP A 209 -7.52 31.17 -6.53
N LEU A 210 -7.55 30.47 -5.41
CA LEU A 210 -8.06 30.92 -4.12
C LEU A 210 -7.00 30.76 -3.01
N PRO A 211 -7.02 31.58 -1.95
CA PRO A 211 -7.82 32.81 -1.86
C PRO A 211 -7.28 33.85 -2.86
N ARG A 212 -8.17 34.71 -3.37
CA ARG A 212 -7.80 35.77 -4.36
C ARG A 212 -6.77 36.75 -3.82
N THR A 213 -6.72 36.92 -2.50
CA THR A 213 -5.74 37.73 -1.79
C THR A 213 -4.95 36.82 -0.86
N THR A 214 -3.71 36.54 -1.24
CA THR A 214 -2.69 35.96 -0.36
C THR A 214 -1.66 37.04 -0.05
N GLY A 215 -1.01 36.93 1.12
CA GLY A 215 0.25 37.64 1.34
C GLY A 215 1.35 37.10 0.40
N PRO A 216 2.55 37.73 0.35
CA PRO A 216 3.65 37.34 -0.53
C PRO A 216 4.03 35.86 -0.45
N ASP A 217 3.83 35.23 0.72
CA ASP A 217 4.21 33.85 1.02
C ASP A 217 3.01 32.87 1.05
N GLY A 218 1.82 33.27 0.58
CA GLY A 218 0.64 32.44 0.69
C GLY A 218 0.50 31.40 -0.44
N ILE A 219 0.40 30.13 -0.06
CA ILE A 219 -0.05 29.06 -0.97
C ILE A 219 -1.49 29.38 -1.43
N THR A 220 -1.74 29.21 -2.72
CA THR A 220 -3.09 29.27 -3.30
C THR A 220 -3.53 27.89 -3.74
N TYR A 221 -4.82 27.67 -3.99
CA TYR A 221 -5.35 26.44 -4.54
C TYR A 221 -6.45 26.73 -5.55
N ARG A 222 -6.70 25.78 -6.44
CA ARG A 222 -7.91 25.74 -7.25
C ARG A 222 -8.50 24.34 -7.21
N PHE A 223 -9.77 24.21 -7.53
CA PHE A 223 -10.43 22.92 -7.52
C PHE A 223 -11.40 22.79 -8.69
N ARG A 224 -11.72 21.55 -9.01
CA ARG A 224 -12.89 21.18 -9.82
C ARG A 224 -13.52 19.90 -9.28
N VAL A 225 -14.78 19.73 -9.58
CA VAL A 225 -15.56 18.54 -9.27
C VAL A 225 -15.40 17.57 -10.43
N VAL A 226 -15.09 16.32 -10.12
CA VAL A 226 -14.90 15.26 -11.11
C VAL A 226 -15.84 14.11 -10.75
N PRO A 227 -16.85 13.81 -11.59
CA PRO A 227 -17.64 12.59 -11.44
C PRO A 227 -16.76 11.35 -11.51
N ALA A 228 -17.21 10.28 -10.84
CA ALA A 228 -16.55 8.98 -10.93
C ALA A 228 -16.35 8.58 -12.40
N ASN A 229 -15.26 7.86 -12.69
CA ASN A 229 -14.94 7.39 -14.05
C ASN A 229 -14.67 8.52 -15.08
N GLN A 230 -14.47 9.77 -14.64
CA GLN A 230 -14.01 10.85 -15.50
C GLN A 230 -12.52 11.17 -15.31
N PRO A 231 -11.87 11.78 -16.33
CA PRO A 231 -10.48 12.22 -16.23
C PRO A 231 -10.23 13.12 -15.01
N LEU A 232 -9.50 12.57 -14.04
CA LEU A 232 -9.14 13.28 -12.82
C LEU A 232 -7.99 14.24 -13.09
N ARG A 233 -6.99 13.77 -13.83
CA ARG A 233 -5.79 14.51 -14.22
C ARG A 233 -5.20 13.94 -15.51
N THR A 234 -4.38 14.73 -16.17
CA THR A 234 -3.60 14.32 -17.34
C THR A 234 -2.18 14.84 -17.17
N GLU A 235 -1.22 13.98 -17.46
CA GLU A 235 0.20 14.25 -17.33
C GLU A 235 0.92 14.01 -18.65
N ALA A 236 1.96 14.79 -18.90
CA ALA A 236 2.82 14.61 -20.06
C ALA A 236 4.10 13.86 -19.69
N PHE A 237 4.54 12.98 -20.58
CA PHE A 237 5.84 12.33 -20.56
C PHE A 237 6.35 12.15 -21.99
N GLY A 238 7.27 13.04 -22.40
CA GLY A 238 7.70 13.13 -23.80
C GLY A 238 6.49 13.30 -24.73
N PRO A 239 6.30 12.43 -25.74
CA PRO A 239 5.16 12.48 -26.65
C PRO A 239 3.89 11.80 -26.09
N PHE A 240 3.93 11.26 -24.87
CA PHE A 240 2.79 10.61 -24.25
C PHE A 240 1.99 11.58 -23.37
N GLU A 241 0.67 11.42 -23.40
CA GLU A 241 -0.27 11.99 -22.44
C GLU A 241 -0.91 10.83 -21.67
N VAL A 242 -0.76 10.82 -20.34
CA VAL A 242 -1.29 9.79 -19.45
C VAL A 242 -2.42 10.40 -18.63
N THR A 243 -3.65 9.94 -18.85
CA THR A 243 -4.84 10.43 -18.16
C THR A 243 -5.30 9.44 -17.10
N THR A 244 -5.31 9.84 -15.84
CA THR A 244 -5.81 9.03 -14.72
C THR A 244 -7.32 9.19 -14.61
N ILE A 245 -8.03 8.07 -14.55
CA ILE A 245 -9.48 7.96 -14.36
C ILE A 245 -9.71 7.22 -13.05
N ALA A 246 -9.97 7.94 -11.97
CA ALA A 246 -10.14 7.32 -10.66
C ALA A 246 -11.58 6.83 -10.45
N HIS A 247 -11.68 5.63 -9.89
CA HIS A 247 -12.94 5.01 -9.44
C HIS A 247 -13.10 5.17 -7.93
N TRP A 248 -12.00 5.15 -7.20
CA TRP A 248 -11.96 5.25 -5.74
C TRP A 248 -10.70 5.98 -5.29
N LEU A 249 -10.78 6.64 -4.13
CA LEU A 249 -9.68 7.34 -3.48
C LEU A 249 -9.65 6.95 -2.01
N GLY A 250 -8.50 6.54 -1.49
CA GLY A 250 -8.35 6.21 -0.08
C GLY A 250 -7.02 5.56 0.26
N GLU A 251 -6.99 4.94 1.45
CA GLU A 251 -5.80 4.33 2.03
C GLU A 251 -5.60 2.92 1.50
N VAL A 252 -4.38 2.60 1.09
CA VAL A 252 -3.97 1.24 0.80
C VAL A 252 -2.76 0.91 1.66
N ILE A 253 -2.82 -0.25 2.31
CA ILE A 253 -1.74 -0.79 3.13
C ILE A 253 -1.18 -1.99 2.38
N TYR A 254 0.06 -1.89 1.93
CA TYR A 254 0.80 -3.03 1.40
C TYR A 254 1.69 -3.61 2.50
N ALA A 255 1.86 -4.93 2.50
CA ALA A 255 2.71 -5.59 3.47
C ALA A 255 4.13 -5.01 3.43
N GLY A 256 4.65 -4.61 4.59
CA GLY A 256 5.99 -4.01 4.72
C GLY A 256 6.11 -2.55 4.29
N GLN A 257 5.03 -1.89 3.84
CA GLN A 257 5.04 -0.48 3.46
C GLN A 257 4.21 0.37 4.42
N PRO A 258 4.57 1.65 4.63
CA PRO A 258 3.69 2.56 5.34
C PRO A 258 2.35 2.70 4.60
N PRO A 259 1.25 3.03 5.29
CA PRO A 259 -0.03 3.29 4.63
C PRO A 259 0.11 4.41 3.61
N MET A 260 -0.38 4.17 2.39
CA MET A 260 -0.32 5.14 1.31
C MET A 260 -1.70 5.63 0.90
N TRP A 261 -1.81 6.90 0.55
CA TRP A 261 -3.03 7.46 -0.01
C TRP A 261 -2.97 7.37 -1.53
N THR A 262 -3.91 6.65 -2.12
CA THR A 262 -3.84 6.24 -3.52
C THR A 262 -5.22 6.29 -4.18
N ALA A 263 -5.28 5.95 -5.46
CA ALA A 263 -6.52 5.85 -6.21
C ALA A 263 -6.64 4.48 -6.88
N THR A 264 -7.76 3.77 -6.73
CA THR A 264 -8.05 2.70 -7.69
C THR A 264 -8.47 3.38 -8.99
N ALA A 265 -7.64 3.26 -10.02
CA ALA A 265 -7.81 4.04 -11.24
C ALA A 265 -7.39 3.24 -12.48
N GLU A 266 -7.93 3.66 -13.61
CA GLU A 266 -7.46 3.29 -14.92
C GLU A 266 -6.74 4.46 -15.58
N PHE A 267 -5.89 4.15 -16.55
CA PHE A 267 -5.10 5.11 -17.29
C PHE A 267 -5.45 5.03 -18.77
N ARG A 268 -5.82 6.18 -19.35
CA ARG A 268 -5.93 6.34 -20.80
C ARG A 268 -4.65 6.98 -21.33
N ILE A 269 -4.03 6.35 -22.32
CA ILE A 269 -2.76 6.80 -22.89
C ILE A 269 -2.99 7.35 -24.29
N ARG A 270 -2.43 8.52 -24.57
CA ARG A 270 -2.29 9.05 -25.94
C ARG A 270 -0.83 9.24 -26.29
N HIS A 271 -0.50 9.06 -27.57
CA HIS A 271 0.80 9.40 -28.15
C HIS A 271 0.56 10.45 -29.22
N ARG A 272 1.10 11.66 -29.03
CA ARG A 272 0.92 12.82 -29.94
C ARG A 272 -0.55 13.09 -30.28
N GLY A 273 -1.40 13.05 -29.25
CA GLY A 273 -2.84 13.26 -29.35
C GLY A 273 -3.65 12.05 -29.85
N GLN A 274 -3.01 10.98 -30.35
CA GLN A 274 -3.69 9.77 -30.82
C GLN A 274 -3.82 8.72 -29.70
N PRO A 275 -4.97 8.06 -29.53
CA PRO A 275 -5.13 6.99 -28.55
C PRO A 275 -4.14 5.83 -28.78
N VAL A 276 -3.54 5.34 -27.70
CA VAL A 276 -2.72 4.12 -27.73
C VAL A 276 -3.63 2.93 -27.48
N VAL A 277 -3.85 2.11 -28.51
CA VAL A 277 -4.65 0.88 -28.42
C VAL A 277 -3.72 -0.31 -28.20
N ILE A 278 -3.93 -1.04 -27.10
CA ILE A 278 -3.17 -2.24 -26.74
C ILE A 278 -3.98 -3.47 -27.16
N GLN A 279 -3.36 -4.36 -27.93
CA GLN A 279 -3.93 -5.67 -28.27
C GLN A 279 -3.69 -6.62 -27.09
N HIS A 280 -4.61 -6.59 -26.13
CA HIS A 280 -4.50 -7.33 -24.89
C HIS A 280 -4.83 -8.82 -25.10
N ARG A 281 -3.89 -9.69 -24.74
CA ARG A 281 -4.14 -11.13 -24.61
C ARG A 281 -4.16 -11.50 -23.13
N ALA A 282 -5.33 -11.93 -22.65
CA ALA A 282 -5.51 -12.31 -21.25
C ALA A 282 -4.63 -13.51 -20.87
N VAL A 283 -4.32 -13.66 -19.58
CA VAL A 283 -3.51 -14.78 -19.10
C VAL A 283 -4.26 -16.11 -19.21
N SER A 284 -5.59 -16.07 -19.03
CA SER A 284 -6.47 -17.25 -19.00
C SER A 284 -7.00 -17.68 -20.37
N THR A 285 -6.88 -16.85 -21.41
CA THR A 285 -7.45 -17.13 -22.73
C THR A 285 -6.55 -16.65 -23.85
N ASP A 286 -6.56 -17.35 -24.99
CA ASP A 286 -5.85 -16.91 -26.20
C ASP A 286 -6.57 -15.78 -26.94
N ALA A 287 -7.75 -15.37 -26.47
CA ALA A 287 -8.51 -14.28 -27.05
C ALA A 287 -7.74 -12.96 -26.92
N THR A 288 -7.70 -12.21 -28.01
CA THR A 288 -7.09 -10.88 -28.04
C THR A 288 -8.19 -9.82 -28.12
N THR A 289 -8.17 -8.87 -27.19
CA THR A 289 -9.11 -7.75 -27.12
C THR A 289 -8.35 -6.43 -27.23
N ALA A 290 -8.86 -5.51 -28.05
CA ALA A 290 -8.30 -4.17 -28.11
C ALA A 290 -8.79 -3.35 -26.92
N THR A 291 -7.88 -2.65 -26.23
CA THR A 291 -8.22 -1.75 -25.12
C THR A 291 -7.38 -0.47 -25.14
N GLU A 292 -7.96 0.63 -24.70
CA GLU A 292 -7.29 1.94 -24.52
C GLU A 292 -7.00 2.25 -23.04
N LEU A 293 -7.39 1.33 -22.14
CA LEU A 293 -7.31 1.50 -20.71
C LEU A 293 -6.28 0.55 -20.11
N ALA A 294 -5.49 1.08 -19.18
CA ALA A 294 -4.49 0.37 -18.42
C ALA A 294 -4.76 0.47 -16.93
N ASN A 295 -4.38 -0.54 -16.16
CA ASN A 295 -4.53 -0.58 -14.70
C ASN A 295 -3.35 0.07 -13.97
N ALA A 296 -2.16 0.10 -14.58
CA ALA A 296 -0.97 0.76 -14.04
C ALA A 296 -0.08 1.27 -15.18
N VAL A 297 0.62 2.39 -14.96
CA VAL A 297 1.54 3.00 -15.92
C VAL A 297 2.79 3.49 -15.20
N ALA A 298 3.95 3.19 -15.78
CA ALA A 298 5.25 3.65 -15.32
C ALA A 298 6.03 4.28 -16.48
N ALA A 299 6.74 5.37 -16.24
CA ALA A 299 7.68 5.94 -17.18
C ALA A 299 8.99 5.15 -17.15
N ILE A 300 9.58 4.95 -18.34
CA ILE A 300 10.93 4.43 -18.49
C ILE A 300 11.75 5.56 -19.09
N ASP A 301 12.64 6.12 -18.27
CA ASP A 301 13.58 7.14 -18.69
C ASP A 301 14.70 6.50 -19.52
N GLY A 302 14.86 7.00 -20.74
CA GLY A 302 15.86 6.53 -21.68
C GLY A 302 15.97 7.49 -22.88
N PRO A 303 16.88 7.22 -23.83
CA PRO A 303 17.04 8.05 -25.03
C PRO A 303 15.76 8.17 -25.86
N THR A 304 14.89 7.16 -25.78
CA THR A 304 13.55 7.15 -26.37
C THR A 304 12.53 7.04 -25.24
N PRO A 305 11.56 7.96 -25.12
CA PRO A 305 10.50 7.84 -24.12
C PRO A 305 9.73 6.53 -24.30
N ALA A 306 9.52 5.81 -23.21
CA ALA A 306 8.71 4.60 -23.18
C ALA A 306 7.88 4.50 -21.89
N LEU A 307 6.81 3.72 -21.95
CA LEU A 307 5.97 3.42 -20.80
C LEU A 307 5.94 1.90 -20.55
N MET A 308 5.99 1.49 -19.29
CA MET A 308 5.56 0.16 -18.86
C MET A 308 4.10 0.24 -18.45
N VAL A 309 3.26 -0.62 -19.03
CA VAL A 309 1.80 -0.56 -18.89
C VAL A 309 1.25 -1.91 -18.49
N GLN A 310 0.43 -1.96 -17.44
CA GLN A 310 -0.32 -3.17 -17.06
C GLN A 310 -1.77 -3.07 -17.55
N VAL A 311 -2.29 -4.16 -18.11
CA VAL A 311 -3.66 -4.26 -18.63
C VAL A 311 -4.31 -5.56 -18.19
N GLY A 312 -5.62 -5.51 -17.90
CA GLY A 312 -6.44 -6.67 -17.57
C GLY A 312 -6.10 -7.27 -16.20
N ALA A 313 -5.86 -6.41 -15.20
CA ALA A 313 -5.60 -6.84 -13.84
C ALA A 313 -6.87 -7.41 -13.21
N GLU A 314 -7.01 -8.74 -13.22
CA GLU A 314 -8.08 -9.47 -12.56
C GLU A 314 -7.48 -10.36 -11.47
N GLN A 315 -8.09 -10.38 -10.28
CA GLN A 315 -7.62 -11.20 -9.15
C GLN A 315 -6.13 -11.01 -8.79
N GLY A 316 -5.60 -9.79 -8.93
CA GLY A 316 -4.23 -9.47 -8.58
C GLY A 316 -3.18 -9.82 -9.64
N VAL A 317 -3.58 -10.25 -10.84
CA VAL A 317 -2.64 -10.53 -11.95
C VAL A 317 -3.14 -9.86 -13.23
N GLY A 318 -2.25 -9.12 -13.91
CA GLY A 318 -2.49 -8.53 -15.21
C GLY A 318 -1.44 -8.94 -16.24
N THR A 319 -1.46 -8.33 -17.42
CA THR A 319 -0.39 -8.49 -18.42
C THR A 319 0.33 -7.16 -18.63
N CYS A 320 1.65 -7.18 -18.55
CA CYS A 320 2.51 -6.03 -18.77
C CYS A 320 2.89 -5.90 -20.26
N TYR A 321 2.97 -4.65 -20.73
CA TYR A 321 3.32 -4.24 -22.07
C TYR A 321 4.33 -3.09 -22.02
N LEU A 322 5.34 -3.16 -22.89
CA LEU A 322 6.28 -2.08 -23.13
C LEU A 322 5.77 -1.24 -24.31
N VAL A 323 5.51 0.06 -24.08
CA VAL A 323 5.04 1.01 -25.08
C VAL A 323 6.15 1.99 -25.40
N VAL A 324 6.83 1.78 -26.53
CA VAL A 324 7.98 2.58 -26.96
C VAL A 324 7.53 3.67 -27.93
N SER A 325 7.93 4.92 -27.69
CA SER A 325 7.61 6.02 -28.61
C SER A 325 8.24 5.81 -29.99
N GLY A 326 7.41 5.85 -31.05
CA GLY A 326 7.85 5.88 -32.44
C GLY A 326 7.63 7.24 -33.11
N PRO A 327 8.06 7.41 -34.38
CA PRO A 327 7.92 8.66 -35.12
C PRO A 327 6.49 8.95 -35.60
N ALA A 328 5.58 7.97 -35.62
CA ALA A 328 4.18 8.17 -35.99
C ALA A 328 3.24 7.50 -34.99
N MET A 329 3.49 6.23 -34.69
CA MET A 329 2.76 5.44 -33.71
C MET A 329 3.74 4.81 -32.72
N PRO A 330 3.32 4.55 -31.47
CA PRO A 330 4.14 3.81 -30.53
C PRO A 330 4.22 2.32 -30.91
N ARG A 331 5.36 1.69 -30.65
CA ARG A 331 5.52 0.23 -30.70
C ARG A 331 5.06 -0.35 -29.37
N VAL A 332 4.08 -1.26 -29.41
CA VAL A 332 3.58 -1.96 -28.22
C VAL A 332 4.08 -3.39 -28.26
N GLU A 333 4.81 -3.80 -27.23
CA GLU A 333 5.42 -5.13 -27.10
C GLU A 333 4.92 -5.81 -25.83
N ARG A 334 4.45 -7.05 -25.93
CA ARG A 334 3.97 -7.80 -24.76
C ARG A 334 5.16 -8.29 -23.94
N VAL A 335 5.18 -7.96 -22.66
CA VAL A 335 6.19 -8.45 -21.70
C VAL A 335 5.76 -9.81 -21.16
N GLY A 336 4.55 -9.91 -20.61
CA GLY A 336 4.06 -11.15 -19.98
C GLY A 336 3.15 -10.90 -18.78
N PRO A 337 2.70 -11.95 -18.09
CA PRO A 337 1.89 -11.83 -16.88
C PRO A 337 2.69 -11.13 -15.76
N CYS A 338 2.07 -10.20 -15.03
CA CYS A 338 2.70 -9.47 -13.94
C CYS A 338 1.68 -9.20 -12.81
N GLY A 339 2.14 -9.19 -11.55
CA GLY A 339 1.29 -8.95 -10.39
C GLY A 339 0.69 -7.54 -10.36
N HIS A 340 -0.43 -7.36 -9.65
CA HIS A 340 -1.10 -6.09 -9.40
C HIS A 340 -1.18 -5.85 -7.87
N PRO A 341 -0.60 -4.74 -7.34
CA PRO A 341 0.14 -3.70 -8.05
C PRO A 341 1.39 -4.23 -8.77
N MET A 342 1.81 -3.53 -9.82
CA MET A 342 3.00 -3.89 -10.59
C MET A 342 4.24 -3.83 -9.68
N GLN A 343 5.09 -4.85 -9.76
CA GLN A 343 6.35 -4.92 -9.02
C GLN A 343 7.52 -4.91 -10.00
N VAL A 344 8.48 -4.02 -9.75
CA VAL A 344 9.71 -3.91 -10.53
C VAL A 344 10.89 -4.11 -9.59
N ALA A 345 11.75 -5.08 -9.89
CA ALA A 345 12.96 -5.31 -9.13
C ALA A 345 14.17 -4.82 -9.94
N PRO A 346 14.88 -3.77 -9.51
CA PRO A 346 16.07 -3.32 -10.21
C PRO A 346 17.17 -4.39 -10.11
N LEU A 347 17.89 -4.58 -11.21
CA LEU A 347 19.08 -5.42 -11.29
C LEU A 347 20.30 -4.52 -11.18
N ALA A 348 20.96 -4.53 -10.03
CA ALA A 348 22.15 -3.74 -9.79
C ALA A 348 23.15 -4.54 -8.94
N ASN A 349 24.43 -4.18 -9.07
CA ASN A 349 25.51 -4.72 -8.24
C ASN A 349 25.79 -3.88 -6.99
N ASP A 350 25.12 -2.74 -6.86
CA ASP A 350 25.28 -1.86 -5.71
C ASP A 350 24.32 -2.28 -4.59
N ALA A 351 24.86 -2.50 -3.39
CA ALA A 351 24.04 -2.77 -2.21
C ALA A 351 23.20 -1.57 -1.76
N SER A 352 23.57 -0.33 -2.13
CA SER A 352 22.72 0.85 -1.93
C SER A 352 21.45 0.79 -2.81
N ALA A 353 21.52 0.05 -3.92
CA ALA A 353 20.41 -0.29 -4.77
C ALA A 353 19.68 -1.57 -4.31
N ARG A 354 19.82 -1.99 -3.03
CA ARG A 354 18.84 -2.82 -2.31
C ARG A 354 17.49 -2.10 -2.35
N ALA A 355 16.83 -2.16 -3.49
CA ALA A 355 15.46 -1.80 -3.61
C ALA A 355 14.71 -3.09 -3.35
N GLU A 356 14.04 -3.14 -2.20
CA GLU A 356 12.77 -3.85 -2.15
C GLU A 356 12.01 -3.58 -3.46
N PRO A 357 11.41 -4.61 -4.07
CA PRO A 357 10.63 -4.44 -5.29
C PRO A 357 9.79 -3.17 -5.18
N ALA A 358 10.00 -2.25 -6.11
CA ALA A 358 9.23 -1.02 -6.11
C ALA A 358 7.80 -1.41 -6.47
N LEU A 359 6.91 -1.31 -5.48
CA LEU A 359 5.47 -1.41 -5.70
C LEU A 359 5.03 -0.13 -6.39
N LEU A 360 4.40 -0.25 -7.55
CA LEU A 360 3.78 0.87 -8.23
C LEU A 360 2.41 1.09 -7.62
N PRO A 361 2.20 2.16 -6.81
CA PRO A 361 0.93 2.33 -6.11
C PRO A 361 -0.20 2.58 -7.11
N GLU A 362 -1.37 2.01 -6.83
CA GLU A 362 -2.52 2.13 -7.73
C GLU A 362 -2.88 3.60 -8.00
N GLY A 363 -3.17 3.92 -9.27
CA GLY A 363 -3.62 5.25 -9.67
C GLY A 363 -2.57 6.36 -9.55
N ARG A 364 -1.29 6.00 -9.40
CA ARG A 364 -0.16 6.91 -9.62
C ARG A 364 0.51 6.61 -10.96
N PHE A 365 0.98 7.66 -11.64
CA PHE A 365 1.88 7.52 -12.77
C PHE A 365 3.31 7.43 -12.22
N ASP A 366 3.86 6.22 -12.15
CA ASP A 366 5.18 6.03 -11.55
C ASP A 366 6.28 6.53 -12.49
N ARG A 367 7.13 7.44 -12.01
CA ARG A 367 8.29 7.95 -12.77
C ARG A 367 9.62 7.44 -12.24
N ASN A 368 9.62 6.73 -11.11
CA ASN A 368 10.83 6.51 -10.34
C ASN A 368 11.32 5.06 -10.38
N SER A 369 10.43 4.06 -10.49
CA SER A 369 10.85 2.65 -10.33
C SER A 369 11.88 2.21 -11.37
N PHE A 370 11.73 2.66 -12.62
CA PHE A 370 12.66 2.33 -13.71
C PHE A 370 13.90 3.24 -13.77
N GLY A 371 13.94 4.34 -13.01
CA GLY A 371 15.12 5.21 -12.90
C GLY A 371 16.19 4.69 -11.95
N ARG A 372 15.89 3.66 -11.14
CA ARG A 372 16.79 3.12 -10.12
C ARG A 372 17.93 2.25 -10.68
N SER A 373 17.73 1.63 -11.83
CA SER A 373 18.75 0.85 -12.52
C SER A 373 18.51 0.85 -14.03
N ARG A 374 19.58 0.67 -14.81
CA ARG A 374 19.50 0.40 -16.24
C ARG A 374 18.75 -0.91 -16.53
N TYR A 375 18.94 -1.90 -15.67
CA TYR A 375 18.35 -3.23 -15.85
C TYR A 375 17.29 -3.48 -14.79
N SER A 376 16.13 -3.97 -15.20
CA SER A 376 15.03 -4.28 -14.29
C SER A 376 14.41 -5.63 -14.60
N LEU A 377 14.14 -6.41 -13.56
CA LEU A 377 13.38 -7.64 -13.63
C LEU A 377 11.89 -7.30 -13.54
N LEU A 378 11.13 -7.76 -14.53
CA LEU A 378 9.67 -7.63 -14.57
C LEU A 378 9.09 -8.90 -15.20
N ALA A 379 8.20 -9.57 -14.45
CA ALA A 379 7.69 -10.88 -14.84
C ALA A 379 8.86 -11.84 -15.14
N ASN A 380 8.83 -12.51 -16.30
CA ASN A 380 9.89 -13.40 -16.77
C ASN A 380 10.83 -12.72 -17.79
N ASN A 381 11.03 -11.42 -17.65
CA ASN A 381 11.87 -10.64 -18.55
C ASN A 381 12.85 -9.75 -17.78
N VAL A 382 14.01 -9.52 -18.39
CA VAL A 382 14.91 -8.43 -18.05
C VAL A 382 14.73 -7.32 -19.07
N LEU A 383 14.34 -6.14 -18.59
CA LEU A 383 14.29 -4.91 -19.39
C LEU A 383 15.63 -4.18 -19.28
N ASP A 384 16.22 -3.81 -20.41
CA ASP A 384 17.27 -2.79 -20.51
C ASP A 384 16.61 -1.44 -20.84
N SER A 385 16.58 -0.50 -19.89
CA SER A 385 15.90 0.79 -20.05
C SER A 385 16.60 1.73 -21.04
N GLU A 386 17.89 1.50 -21.32
CA GLU A 386 18.65 2.31 -22.27
C GLU A 386 18.32 1.93 -23.71
N THR A 387 18.25 0.63 -24.00
CA THR A 387 17.98 0.11 -25.35
C THR A 387 16.50 -0.24 -25.58
N LEU A 388 15.69 -0.25 -24.51
CA LEU A 388 14.29 -0.68 -24.50
C LEU A 388 14.12 -2.10 -25.07
N THR A 389 15.08 -2.99 -24.78
CA THR A 389 15.03 -4.40 -25.17
C THR A 389 14.54 -5.25 -24.02
N LEU A 390 13.60 -6.15 -24.30
CA LEU A 390 13.17 -7.20 -23.39
C LEU A 390 13.94 -8.47 -23.68
N ARG A 391 14.53 -9.07 -22.64
CA ARG A 391 15.20 -10.37 -22.72
C ARG A 391 14.39 -11.36 -21.88
N PRO A 392 13.62 -12.26 -22.51
CA PRO A 392 12.92 -13.29 -21.78
C PRO A 392 13.95 -14.24 -21.15
N TYR A 393 13.61 -14.78 -19.99
CA TYR A 393 14.36 -15.89 -19.39
C TYR A 393 13.38 -16.98 -18.93
N ASP A 394 13.88 -18.21 -18.81
CA ASP A 394 13.07 -19.32 -18.35
C ASP A 394 12.87 -19.27 -16.83
N SER A 395 11.62 -19.11 -16.40
CA SER A 395 11.23 -19.11 -14.98
C SER A 395 10.76 -20.48 -14.49
N ALA A 396 10.68 -21.51 -15.35
CA ALA A 396 10.07 -22.80 -15.01
C ALA A 396 10.78 -23.54 -13.86
N ASP A 397 12.04 -23.21 -13.59
CA ASP A 397 12.85 -23.78 -12.50
C ASP A 397 12.92 -22.89 -11.25
N GLN A 398 12.00 -21.92 -11.09
CA GLN A 398 11.97 -20.99 -9.94
C GLN A 398 11.11 -21.50 -8.77
N SER A 399 10.81 -22.80 -8.67
CA SER A 399 10.03 -23.35 -7.55
C SER A 399 10.70 -23.16 -6.18
N GLN A 400 12.02 -23.00 -6.17
CA GLN A 400 12.82 -22.73 -4.97
C GLN A 400 13.12 -21.25 -4.75
N LEU A 401 12.52 -20.38 -5.55
CA LEU A 401 12.79 -18.97 -5.46
C LEU A 401 12.35 -18.39 -4.12
N ILE A 402 13.24 -17.61 -3.50
CA ILE A 402 12.92 -16.81 -2.33
C ILE A 402 12.36 -15.48 -2.82
N GLU A 403 11.06 -15.43 -3.11
CA GLU A 403 10.41 -14.28 -3.79
C GLU A 403 10.63 -12.94 -3.08
N ARG A 404 10.71 -12.94 -1.75
CA ARG A 404 10.94 -11.74 -0.94
C ARG A 404 12.34 -11.15 -1.10
N LEU A 405 13.31 -11.92 -1.61
CA LEU A 405 14.66 -11.42 -1.87
C LEU A 405 14.73 -10.81 -3.28
N PRO A 406 15.18 -9.55 -3.41
CA PRO A 406 15.43 -8.97 -4.71
C PRO A 406 16.58 -9.72 -5.40
N PRO A 407 16.72 -9.58 -6.73
CA PRO A 407 17.89 -10.08 -7.43
C PRO A 407 19.19 -9.56 -6.80
N ALA A 408 20.17 -10.44 -6.65
CA ALA A 408 21.38 -10.18 -5.89
C ALA A 408 22.56 -9.70 -6.76
N GLY A 409 22.35 -9.50 -8.06
CA GLY A 409 23.38 -8.94 -8.93
C GLY A 409 23.13 -9.18 -10.41
N ILE A 410 23.93 -8.52 -11.24
CA ILE A 410 23.94 -8.65 -12.69
C ILE A 410 25.39 -8.76 -13.18
N ALA A 411 25.62 -9.61 -14.18
CA ALA A 411 26.93 -9.75 -14.79
C ALA A 411 27.39 -8.43 -15.43
N PRO A 412 28.70 -8.09 -15.41
CA PRO A 412 29.22 -6.88 -16.06
C PRO A 412 28.88 -6.78 -17.55
N ASP A 413 28.79 -7.91 -18.26
CA ASP A 413 28.36 -7.99 -19.66
C ASP A 413 26.82 -7.95 -19.86
N ALA A 414 26.07 -7.88 -18.76
CA ALA A 414 24.61 -7.94 -18.69
C ALA A 414 23.99 -9.15 -19.43
N GLN A 415 24.72 -10.27 -19.50
CA GLN A 415 24.22 -11.52 -20.09
C GLN A 415 23.69 -12.52 -19.06
N SER A 416 23.92 -12.26 -17.77
CA SER A 416 23.40 -13.10 -16.68
C SER A 416 23.02 -12.26 -15.48
N PHE A 417 22.12 -12.76 -14.64
CA PHE A 417 21.80 -12.16 -13.35
C PHE A 417 21.72 -13.22 -12.26
N VAL A 418 21.73 -12.76 -11.01
CA VAL A 418 21.87 -13.60 -9.83
C VAL A 418 20.64 -13.48 -8.95
N ARG A 419 20.13 -14.61 -8.45
CA ARG A 419 19.11 -14.66 -7.40
C ARG A 419 19.51 -15.65 -6.32
N VAL A 420 18.88 -15.49 -5.16
CA VAL A 420 19.02 -16.42 -4.03
C VAL A 420 17.80 -17.34 -4.02
N GLU A 421 18.06 -18.62 -3.84
CA GLU A 421 17.04 -19.67 -3.86
C GLU A 421 17.25 -20.63 -2.70
N TRP A 422 16.19 -21.34 -2.33
CA TRP A 422 16.31 -22.51 -1.47
C TRP A 422 17.06 -23.63 -2.22
N ASP A 423 17.87 -24.37 -1.47
CA ASP A 423 18.46 -25.59 -1.97
C ASP A 423 17.38 -26.68 -2.04
N ALA A 424 17.08 -27.15 -3.26
CA ALA A 424 16.10 -28.22 -3.48
C ALA A 424 16.51 -29.54 -2.81
N GLU A 425 17.80 -29.77 -2.60
CA GLU A 425 18.34 -30.99 -2.03
C GLU A 425 18.47 -30.91 -0.51
N THR A 426 18.56 -29.70 0.05
CA THR A 426 18.79 -29.51 1.48
C THR A 426 17.87 -28.44 2.08
N THR A 427 16.87 -28.89 2.85
CA THR A 427 15.93 -28.01 3.55
C THR A 427 16.63 -26.91 4.34
N GLY A 428 16.20 -25.67 4.15
CA GLY A 428 16.70 -24.51 4.90
C GLY A 428 18.08 -23.98 4.47
N LYS A 429 18.76 -24.64 3.52
CA LYS A 429 19.96 -24.08 2.89
C LYS A 429 19.58 -23.23 1.69
N ILE A 430 20.43 -22.26 1.38
CA ILE A 430 20.29 -21.40 0.21
C ILE A 430 21.39 -21.69 -0.81
N VAL A 431 21.10 -21.37 -2.06
CA VAL A 431 22.07 -21.39 -3.17
C VAL A 431 22.03 -20.06 -3.91
N VAL A 432 23.15 -19.74 -4.55
CA VAL A 432 23.24 -18.59 -5.47
C VAL A 432 22.98 -19.11 -6.89
N ALA A 433 21.84 -18.75 -7.46
CA ALA A 433 21.43 -19.16 -8.80
C ALA A 433 21.80 -18.09 -9.83
N VAL A 434 22.44 -18.52 -10.91
CA VAL A 434 22.84 -17.65 -12.04
C VAL A 434 22.00 -17.99 -13.25
N THR A 435 21.17 -17.04 -13.68
CA THR A 435 20.30 -17.17 -14.84
C THR A 435 20.91 -16.44 -16.02
N ARG A 436 21.10 -17.16 -17.13
CA ARG A 436 21.61 -16.58 -18.38
C ARG A 436 20.47 -16.02 -19.22
N LEU A 437 20.69 -14.84 -19.80
CA LEU A 437 19.75 -14.12 -20.66
C LEU A 437 19.90 -14.46 -22.14
N ASP A 438 20.93 -15.21 -22.50
CA ASP A 438 21.16 -15.72 -23.86
C ASP A 438 20.53 -17.10 -24.09
N GLY A 439 19.71 -17.58 -23.15
CA GLY A 439 19.10 -18.91 -23.19
C GLY A 439 20.06 -20.06 -22.85
N GLY A 440 21.30 -19.75 -22.46
CA GLY A 440 22.23 -20.75 -21.95
C GLY A 440 21.75 -21.40 -20.64
N PRO A 441 22.37 -22.52 -20.24
CA PRO A 441 21.95 -23.25 -19.05
C PRO A 441 22.13 -22.39 -17.79
N ARG A 442 21.09 -22.38 -16.97
CA ARG A 442 21.13 -21.89 -15.59
C ARG A 442 22.02 -22.80 -14.75
N TYR A 443 22.72 -22.24 -13.76
CA TYR A 443 23.51 -23.01 -12.81
C TYR A 443 23.42 -22.45 -11.39
N ARG A 444 23.72 -23.30 -10.40
CA ARG A 444 23.65 -22.98 -8.97
C ARG A 444 25.04 -23.09 -8.35
N LEU A 445 25.36 -22.17 -7.44
CA LEU A 445 26.59 -22.16 -6.69
C LEU A 445 26.27 -22.42 -5.21
N PRO A 446 26.98 -23.34 -4.55
CA PRO A 446 26.72 -23.66 -3.16
C PRO A 446 27.10 -22.49 -2.25
N VAL A 447 26.29 -22.27 -1.21
CA VAL A 447 26.61 -21.37 -0.12
C VAL A 447 27.15 -22.19 1.05
N ASP A 448 28.46 -22.08 1.30
CA ASP A 448 29.07 -22.67 2.49
C ASP A 448 28.81 -21.74 3.68
N ALA A 449 27.75 -21.99 4.43
CA ALA A 449 27.35 -21.16 5.57
C ALA A 449 28.40 -21.09 6.71
N THR A 450 29.43 -21.97 6.70
CA THR A 450 30.54 -21.89 7.66
C THR A 450 31.57 -20.82 7.29
N ARG A 451 31.71 -20.53 5.99
CA ARG A 451 32.63 -19.53 5.45
C ARG A 451 31.91 -18.26 5.04
N MET A 452 30.75 -18.40 4.42
CA MET A 452 29.89 -17.36 3.87
C MET A 452 28.80 -17.03 4.90
N ARG A 453 29.16 -16.23 5.89
CA ARG A 453 28.32 -15.99 7.07
C ARG A 453 27.05 -15.21 6.70
N TYR A 454 25.90 -15.73 7.12
CA TYR A 454 24.60 -15.03 7.15
C TYR A 454 23.79 -15.57 8.33
N PHE A 455 22.77 -14.83 8.76
CA PHE A 455 21.85 -15.24 9.83
C PHE A 455 20.43 -15.31 9.29
N ALA A 456 19.88 -14.15 8.91
CA ALA A 456 18.68 -14.08 8.12
C ALA A 456 19.04 -14.13 6.64
N ILE A 457 18.17 -14.74 5.83
CA ILE A 457 18.34 -14.77 4.37
C ILE A 457 18.32 -13.36 3.76
N ASP A 458 17.73 -12.36 4.43
CA ASP A 458 17.79 -10.94 4.03
C ASP A 458 19.21 -10.36 4.05
N HIS A 459 20.14 -10.98 4.75
CA HIS A 459 21.54 -10.56 4.78
C HIS A 459 22.26 -10.91 3.47
N VAL A 460 21.67 -11.76 2.63
CA VAL A 460 22.24 -12.25 1.37
C VAL A 460 21.88 -11.28 0.25
N ASP A 461 22.57 -10.14 0.25
CA ASP A 461 22.37 -9.02 -0.68
C ASP A 461 23.46 -8.94 -1.76
N PRO A 462 23.40 -7.95 -2.69
CA PRO A 462 24.45 -7.79 -3.69
C PRO A 462 25.86 -7.63 -3.12
N ALA A 463 26.05 -6.92 -2.01
CA ALA A 463 27.38 -6.81 -1.39
C ALA A 463 27.85 -8.15 -0.83
N TRP A 464 26.96 -8.91 -0.20
CA TRP A 464 27.27 -10.25 0.29
C TRP A 464 27.65 -11.18 -0.86
N VAL A 465 26.91 -11.16 -1.98
CA VAL A 465 27.25 -11.96 -3.16
C VAL A 465 28.59 -11.55 -3.74
N LEU A 466 28.85 -10.26 -3.94
CA LEU A 466 30.11 -9.78 -4.53
C LEU A 466 31.32 -9.93 -3.60
N HIS A 467 31.09 -10.07 -2.30
CA HIS A 467 32.13 -10.38 -1.31
C HIS A 467 32.57 -11.84 -1.39
N HIS A 468 31.63 -12.78 -1.55
CA HIS A 468 31.91 -14.23 -1.54
C HIS A 468 32.16 -14.82 -2.94
N PHE A 469 31.66 -14.15 -3.97
CA PHE A 469 31.73 -14.57 -5.36
C PHE A 469 32.35 -13.48 -6.24
N GLU A 470 32.87 -13.86 -7.40
CA GLU A 470 33.41 -12.93 -8.39
C GLU A 470 32.95 -13.27 -9.80
N TRP A 471 32.75 -12.25 -10.62
CA TRP A 471 32.51 -12.41 -12.04
C TRP A 471 33.84 -12.67 -12.75
N ARG A 472 33.92 -13.80 -13.46
CA ARG A 472 35.07 -14.17 -14.27
C ARG A 472 34.76 -13.93 -15.74
N HIS A 473 35.47 -12.97 -16.31
CA HIS A 473 35.43 -12.72 -17.74
C HIS A 473 36.23 -13.79 -18.49
N THR A 474 35.63 -14.38 -19.53
CA THR A 474 36.32 -15.28 -20.48
C THR A 474 36.03 -14.80 -21.89
N ALA A 475 37.07 -14.45 -22.64
CA ALA A 475 36.89 -13.91 -23.99
C ALA A 475 35.99 -14.80 -24.86
N GLY A 476 34.97 -14.20 -25.48
CA GLY A 476 34.01 -14.88 -26.34
C GLY A 476 32.97 -15.74 -25.60
N ARG A 477 32.89 -15.66 -24.27
CA ARG A 477 31.85 -16.31 -23.45
C ARG A 477 31.23 -15.28 -22.50
N PRO A 478 29.95 -15.45 -22.15
CA PRO A 478 29.35 -14.64 -21.10
C PRO A 478 30.09 -14.79 -19.77
N ASP A 479 30.11 -13.70 -19.01
CA ASP A 479 30.71 -13.65 -17.68
C ASP A 479 30.06 -14.71 -16.78
N SER A 480 30.89 -15.43 -16.03
CA SER A 480 30.42 -16.45 -15.09
C SER A 480 30.73 -16.03 -13.65
N LEU A 481 29.73 -16.14 -12.79
CA LEU A 481 29.93 -16.01 -11.36
C LEU A 481 30.59 -17.28 -10.83
N VAL A 482 31.65 -17.13 -10.05
CA VAL A 482 32.39 -18.22 -9.40
C VAL A 482 32.68 -17.88 -7.94
N PRO A 483 32.76 -18.87 -7.02
CA PRO A 483 33.19 -18.61 -5.65
C PRO A 483 34.62 -18.06 -5.63
N ARG A 484 34.87 -17.03 -4.81
CA ARG A 484 36.23 -16.54 -4.60
C ARG A 484 37.06 -17.61 -3.89
N ALA A 485 38.31 -17.78 -4.32
CA ALA A 485 39.23 -18.74 -3.70
C ALA A 485 39.49 -18.42 -2.22
N ALA A 486 39.63 -17.13 -1.91
CA ALA A 486 39.85 -16.61 -0.56
C ALA A 486 39.10 -15.29 -0.36
N PHE A 487 38.59 -15.09 0.85
CA PHE A 487 37.97 -13.85 1.33
C PHE A 487 38.05 -13.84 2.86
N ASN A 488 38.06 -12.65 3.46
CA ASN A 488 37.90 -12.52 4.90
C ASN A 488 36.42 -12.73 5.25
N PRO A 489 36.05 -13.51 6.27
CA PRO A 489 34.64 -13.68 6.64
C PRO A 489 34.00 -12.32 6.93
N MET A 490 32.81 -12.06 6.36
CA MET A 490 32.04 -10.89 6.75
C MET A 490 31.67 -11.00 8.24
N PRO A 491 31.62 -9.88 8.98
CA PRO A 491 31.11 -9.93 10.33
C PRO A 491 29.64 -10.36 10.33
N TYR A 492 29.22 -11.03 11.40
CA TYR A 492 27.80 -11.27 11.64
C TYR A 492 27.08 -9.93 11.77
N ARG A 493 25.80 -9.93 11.38
CA ARG A 493 24.89 -8.79 11.52
C ARG A 493 23.60 -9.32 12.13
N GLY A 494 22.96 -8.51 12.97
CA GLY A 494 21.61 -8.80 13.42
C GLY A 494 20.56 -8.30 12.43
N THR A 495 19.31 -8.66 12.70
CA THR A 495 18.13 -8.29 11.95
C THR A 495 17.26 -7.40 12.83
N LEU A 496 17.02 -6.16 12.42
CA LEU A 496 16.09 -5.26 13.09
C LEU A 496 14.72 -5.32 12.40
N SER A 497 13.75 -5.92 13.07
CA SER A 497 12.34 -5.91 12.67
C SER A 497 11.65 -4.66 13.20
N THR A 498 10.86 -4.00 12.37
CA THR A 498 10.10 -2.80 12.74
C THR A 498 8.62 -2.95 12.38
N ASP A 499 7.75 -2.77 13.37
CA ASP A 499 6.30 -2.58 13.26
C ASP A 499 5.96 -1.18 13.81
N SER A 500 4.74 -0.71 13.55
CA SER A 500 4.22 0.62 13.91
C SER A 500 4.49 1.03 15.37
N ASP A 501 4.42 0.09 16.32
CA ASP A 501 4.63 0.33 17.75
C ASP A 501 5.64 -0.64 18.39
N TYR A 502 6.37 -1.42 17.58
CA TYR A 502 7.26 -2.48 18.07
C TYR A 502 8.55 -2.56 17.27
N ARG A 503 9.67 -2.79 17.97
CA ARG A 503 10.95 -3.12 17.34
C ARG A 503 11.60 -4.27 18.07
N GLU A 504 12.20 -5.17 17.29
CA GLU A 504 12.96 -6.29 17.80
C GLU A 504 14.25 -6.45 16.99
N TYR A 505 15.37 -6.52 17.69
CA TYR A 505 16.66 -6.80 17.10
C TYR A 505 17.09 -8.23 17.42
N ARG A 506 17.30 -9.06 16.39
CA ARG A 506 17.68 -10.47 16.54
C ARG A 506 19.10 -10.71 16.04
N VAL A 507 19.88 -11.47 16.79
CA VAL A 507 21.22 -11.91 16.38
C VAL A 507 21.31 -13.43 16.48
N GLY A 508 21.79 -14.06 15.42
CA GLY A 508 22.12 -15.48 15.44
C GLY A 508 23.04 -15.89 14.29
N PRO A 509 23.19 -17.20 14.06
CA PRO A 509 22.73 -18.28 14.92
C PRO A 509 23.39 -18.18 16.31
N ALA A 510 22.64 -18.14 17.40
CA ALA A 510 23.17 -17.86 18.73
C ALA A 510 23.54 -19.15 19.50
N LEU A 511 24.63 -19.10 20.26
CA LEU A 511 24.88 -20.05 21.36
C LEU A 511 24.32 -19.47 22.66
N ALA A 512 24.08 -20.32 23.67
CA ALA A 512 23.55 -19.91 24.97
C ALA A 512 24.38 -18.79 25.63
N GLY A 513 25.68 -18.70 25.33
CA GLY A 513 26.57 -17.65 25.84
C GLY A 513 26.36 -16.26 25.21
N LEU A 514 25.63 -16.13 24.09
CA LEU A 514 25.44 -14.83 23.43
C LEU A 514 24.54 -13.90 24.26
N ARG A 515 23.51 -14.43 24.91
CA ARG A 515 22.59 -13.64 25.75
C ARG A 515 23.31 -12.94 26.90
N PRO A 516 24.06 -13.63 27.78
CA PRO A 516 24.80 -12.96 28.85
C PRO A 516 25.88 -12.00 28.30
N ALA A 517 26.55 -12.35 27.20
CA ALA A 517 27.53 -11.46 26.56
C ALA A 517 26.89 -10.15 26.04
N LEU A 518 25.68 -10.23 25.46
CA LEU A 518 24.93 -9.07 25.00
C LEU A 518 24.44 -8.21 26.19
N ILE A 519 24.01 -8.83 27.29
CA ILE A 519 23.65 -8.11 28.52
C ILE A 519 24.86 -7.36 29.09
N ASP A 520 26.04 -8.00 29.15
CA ASP A 520 27.28 -7.38 29.61
C ASP A 520 27.67 -6.18 28.75
N TRP A 521 27.49 -6.33 27.44
CA TRP A 521 27.69 -5.25 26.50
C TRP A 521 26.69 -4.10 26.72
N LEU A 522 25.40 -4.37 26.96
CA LEU A 522 24.40 -3.35 27.29
C LEU A 522 24.74 -2.60 28.59
N VAL A 523 25.19 -3.32 29.63
CA VAL A 523 25.66 -2.72 30.89
C VAL A 523 26.85 -1.79 30.64
N THR A 524 27.77 -2.20 29.78
CA THR A 524 29.01 -1.42 29.50
C THR A 524 28.74 -0.19 28.64
N GLU A 525 28.08 -0.38 27.50
CA GLU A 525 27.90 0.65 26.45
C GLU A 525 26.71 1.58 26.71
N PHE A 526 25.62 1.05 27.28
CA PHE A 526 24.40 1.80 27.55
C PHE A 526 24.21 2.13 29.03
N LYS A 527 25.15 1.74 29.91
CA LYS A 527 25.03 1.88 31.37
C LYS A 527 23.76 1.23 31.91
N ALA A 528 23.37 0.11 31.30
CA ALA A 528 22.18 -0.61 31.71
C ALA A 528 22.34 -1.19 33.13
N GLU A 529 21.25 -1.22 33.89
CA GLU A 529 21.16 -1.91 35.18
C GLU A 529 20.53 -3.29 34.97
N ARG A 530 21.16 -4.33 35.53
CA ARG A 530 20.57 -5.68 35.48
C ARG A 530 19.36 -5.74 36.41
N VAL A 531 18.24 -6.29 35.93
CA VAL A 531 17.08 -6.59 36.76
C VAL A 531 17.17 -8.04 37.22
N THR A 532 16.96 -8.27 38.53
CA THR A 532 17.02 -9.62 39.11
C THR A 532 15.84 -10.45 38.65
N ASN A 533 16.06 -11.27 37.63
CA ASN A 533 15.10 -12.25 37.12
C ASN A 533 15.64 -13.67 37.29
N ASP A 534 14.79 -14.68 37.17
CA ASP A 534 15.22 -16.08 37.09
C ASP A 534 16.17 -16.26 35.89
N GLU A 535 17.38 -16.73 36.12
CA GLU A 535 18.38 -16.94 35.06
C GLU A 535 17.89 -17.94 34.00
N ALA A 536 17.01 -18.86 34.39
CA ALA A 536 16.38 -19.84 33.50
C ALA A 536 15.19 -19.27 32.70
N ALA A 537 14.76 -18.03 32.99
CA ALA A 537 13.68 -17.40 32.22
C ALA A 537 14.08 -17.25 30.74
N PHE A 538 13.10 -17.42 29.85
CA PHE A 538 13.27 -17.20 28.42
C PHE A 538 13.78 -15.77 28.12
N THR A 539 13.30 -14.80 28.91
CA THR A 539 13.62 -13.37 28.81
C THR A 539 14.31 -12.88 30.08
N GLN A 540 15.40 -12.14 29.92
CA GLN A 540 16.04 -11.37 31.00
C GLN A 540 15.81 -9.88 30.76
N GLU A 541 15.60 -9.12 31.83
CA GLU A 541 15.37 -7.68 31.75
C GLU A 541 16.61 -6.90 32.16
N VAL A 542 16.87 -5.81 31.43
CA VAL A 542 17.82 -4.77 31.83
C VAL A 542 17.15 -3.41 31.72
N LYS A 543 17.57 -2.44 32.53
CA LYS A 543 17.04 -1.07 32.51
C LYS A 543 18.08 -0.11 31.94
N ILE A 544 17.69 0.71 30.98
CA ILE A 544 18.51 1.83 30.49
C ILE A 544 17.77 3.10 30.89
N GLY A 545 18.20 3.76 31.96
CA GLY A 545 17.40 4.79 32.62
C GLY A 545 16.10 4.20 33.19
N GLU A 546 14.95 4.75 32.80
CA GLU A 546 13.64 4.21 33.22
C GLU A 546 13.07 3.17 32.24
N THR A 547 13.74 2.96 31.11
CA THR A 547 13.27 2.09 30.04
C THR A 547 13.70 0.65 30.27
N VAL A 548 12.73 -0.28 30.29
CA VAL A 548 12.99 -1.72 30.37
C VAL A 548 13.25 -2.28 28.98
N ILE A 549 14.35 -3.02 28.85
CA ILE A 549 14.74 -3.79 27.67
C ILE A 549 14.66 -5.26 28.00
N HIS A 550 14.03 -6.03 27.12
CA HIS A 550 13.93 -7.47 27.19
C HIS A 550 14.99 -8.11 26.29
N VAL A 551 15.77 -9.02 26.85
CA VAL A 551 16.76 -9.83 26.14
C VAL A 551 16.37 -11.30 26.23
N SER A 552 15.89 -11.86 25.12
CA SER A 552 15.45 -13.27 25.03
C SER A 552 16.50 -14.15 24.38
N PHE A 553 16.49 -15.44 24.70
CA PHE A 553 17.25 -16.46 23.96
C PHE A 553 16.30 -17.57 23.53
N SER A 554 16.20 -17.80 22.22
CA SER A 554 15.42 -18.89 21.64
C SER A 554 16.37 -19.97 21.15
N PRO A 555 16.38 -21.17 21.75
CA PRO A 555 17.22 -22.28 21.30
C PRO A 555 16.59 -23.09 20.15
N ASP A 556 15.28 -22.95 19.93
CA ASP A 556 14.51 -23.77 18.98
C ASP A 556 14.46 -23.10 17.59
N GLY A 557 14.59 -23.90 16.53
CA GLY A 557 14.56 -23.42 15.14
C GLY A 557 15.80 -22.60 14.78
N GLU A 558 15.60 -21.35 14.37
CA GLU A 558 16.68 -20.39 14.13
C GLU A 558 17.19 -19.85 15.47
N SER A 559 18.13 -20.55 16.11
CA SER A 559 18.67 -20.12 17.42
C SER A 559 19.11 -18.66 17.39
N HIS A 560 18.57 -17.82 18.27
CA HIS A 560 18.86 -16.38 18.27
C HIS A 560 18.74 -15.75 19.66
N VAL A 561 19.39 -14.59 19.82
CA VAL A 561 19.16 -13.67 20.92
C VAL A 561 18.36 -12.48 20.39
N GLY A 562 17.22 -12.20 21.01
CA GLY A 562 16.35 -11.08 20.67
C GLY A 562 16.49 -9.94 21.69
N VAL A 563 16.47 -8.69 21.22
CA VAL A 563 16.39 -7.48 22.05
C VAL A 563 15.16 -6.70 21.64
N TRP A 564 14.26 -6.44 22.57
CA TRP A 564 13.02 -5.72 22.31
C TRP A 564 12.53 -4.95 23.54
N MET A 565 11.49 -4.15 23.33
CA MET A 565 10.78 -3.38 24.35
C MET A 565 9.29 -3.65 24.25
N ASP A 566 8.56 -3.47 25.35
CA ASP A 566 7.10 -3.44 25.31
C ASP A 566 6.60 -2.47 24.23
N ARG A 567 5.48 -2.80 23.60
CA ARG A 567 4.89 -2.00 22.53
C ARG A 567 4.63 -0.57 23.01
N GLY A 568 5.04 0.41 22.21
CA GLY A 568 4.91 1.81 22.57
C GLY A 568 5.48 2.78 21.52
N PRO A 569 5.24 4.09 21.72
CA PRO A 569 5.65 5.12 20.75
C PRO A 569 7.18 5.34 20.70
N ASP A 570 7.93 4.91 21.71
CA ASP A 570 9.38 5.11 21.81
C ASP A 570 10.15 3.79 21.85
N THR A 571 10.24 3.12 20.70
CA THR A 571 11.06 1.92 20.50
C THR A 571 12.40 2.23 19.82
N GLN A 572 12.78 3.52 19.69
CA GLN A 572 14.00 3.94 18.98
C GLN A 572 15.28 3.46 19.65
N LEU A 573 15.24 3.26 20.97
CA LEU A 573 16.36 2.72 21.72
C LEU A 573 16.80 1.34 21.21
N VAL A 574 15.86 0.48 20.78
CA VAL A 574 16.19 -0.83 20.18
C VAL A 574 16.95 -0.68 18.86
N ALA A 575 16.59 0.30 18.03
CA ALA A 575 17.31 0.58 16.78
C ALA A 575 18.73 1.09 17.02
N GLU A 576 18.93 1.91 18.06
CA GLU A 576 20.26 2.37 18.45
C GLU A 576 21.11 1.23 19.05
N ILE A 577 20.51 0.35 19.85
CA ILE A 577 21.15 -0.89 20.33
C ILE A 577 21.59 -1.75 19.14
N ALA A 578 20.70 -2.01 18.17
CA ALA A 578 20.99 -2.79 16.98
C ALA A 578 22.21 -2.24 16.24
N ARG A 579 22.19 -0.94 15.92
CA ARG A 579 23.27 -0.26 15.20
C ARG A 579 24.62 -0.35 15.91
N ARG A 580 24.64 -0.14 17.23
CA ARG A 580 25.89 -0.22 18.02
C ARG A 580 26.36 -1.66 18.21
N PHE A 581 25.44 -2.62 18.37
CA PHE A 581 25.81 -4.01 18.54
C PHE A 581 26.34 -4.60 17.22
N ASP A 582 25.78 -4.23 16.07
CA ASP A 582 26.35 -4.57 14.76
C ASP A 582 27.78 -4.05 14.60
N ALA A 583 28.07 -2.83 15.08
CA ALA A 583 29.44 -2.31 15.10
C ALA A 583 30.36 -3.13 16.04
N ALA A 584 29.82 -3.64 17.15
CA ALA A 584 30.56 -4.52 18.06
C ALA A 584 30.78 -5.92 17.45
N LEU A 585 29.79 -6.48 16.76
CA LEU A 585 29.90 -7.72 15.98
C LEU A 585 30.96 -7.59 14.89
N ALA A 586 31.10 -6.41 14.28
CA ALA A 586 32.14 -6.12 13.29
C ALA A 586 33.58 -6.25 13.82
N THR A 587 33.78 -6.27 15.14
CA THR A 587 35.09 -6.51 15.77
C THR A 587 35.45 -8.00 15.93
N TYR A 588 34.53 -8.90 15.57
CA TYR A 588 34.63 -10.36 15.77
C TYR A 588 34.74 -10.81 17.23
N HIS A 589 34.59 -9.90 18.21
CA HIS A 589 34.69 -10.24 19.63
C HIS A 589 33.63 -11.26 20.08
N PHE A 590 32.45 -11.23 19.46
CA PHE A 590 31.33 -12.11 19.81
C PHE A 590 31.26 -13.41 18.98
N ASP A 591 32.20 -13.65 18.06
CA ASP A 591 32.19 -14.82 17.18
C ASP A 591 32.16 -16.15 17.96
N THR A 592 32.76 -16.20 19.16
CA THR A 592 32.75 -17.40 20.02
C THR A 592 31.37 -17.74 20.58
N PHE A 593 30.44 -16.79 20.56
CA PHE A 593 29.06 -16.96 21.04
C PHE A 593 28.07 -17.16 19.89
N ILE A 594 28.52 -17.11 18.65
CA ILE A 594 27.70 -17.34 17.47
C ILE A 594 27.95 -18.77 17.02
N GLY A 595 26.86 -19.52 16.94
CA GLY A 595 26.90 -20.90 16.51
C GLY A 595 27.35 -21.00 15.06
N ARG A 596 27.72 -22.21 14.66
CA ARG A 596 27.63 -22.52 13.24
C ARG A 596 26.14 -22.67 12.93
N PRO A 597 25.64 -22.13 11.81
CA PRO A 597 24.35 -22.59 11.31
C PRO A 597 24.43 -24.12 11.25
N PRO A 598 23.38 -24.84 11.71
CA PRO A 598 23.46 -26.28 11.95
C PRO A 598 24.18 -26.97 10.80
N ALA A 599 25.36 -27.51 11.11
CA ALA A 599 26.10 -28.35 10.19
C ALA A 599 25.40 -29.70 10.23
N GLU A 600 24.41 -29.86 9.37
CA GLU A 600 23.93 -31.19 8.98
C GLU A 600 24.81 -31.70 7.84
#